data_AF-A0A4D6NH13-F1
#
_entry.id   AF-A0A4D6NH13-F1
#
_cell.length_a   1.000
_cell.length_b   1.000
_cell.length_c   1.000
_cell.angle_alpha   90.00
_cell.angle_beta   90.00
_cell.angle_gamma   90.00
#
_symmetry.space_group_name_H-M   'P 1'
#
loop_
_entity.id
_entity.type
_entity.pdbx_description
1 polymer ?
#
loop_
_entity_poly.entity_id
_entity_poly.type
_entity_poly.pdbx_seq_one_letter_code
_entity_poly.pdbx_strand_id
1 'polypeptide(L)'
;MLNWGLTFSTAQLPVQGLVALSPRHDLGVTVDIPSSNLRFFLSRGSPFITASVTSSTSLSITTLHTILSLSPSNDKNTKYTLKLNNTQTWLIYASSPIYLNRDGASQVTSKPFSGIIRVAALPDDNPNNVAILDKFSSSYPSSGNATLHDPFRLVYQWQKEGSGDLLMLAHPLHAKLLSHNNTGNVNILRDFKYRSIDGDLVGVVGDSWKLEMNPIPVTWHSNKGVGKESYNEIVSALSKDVQTLNSPISTPSSYAIGKLIGRAARLALIAEEVSFPNVVPTIKEFLKRNIQPWLDGTVQGNGFLYEKKWGGLVTKMGSTDSSADFGFGVYNDHHYHLGYFLYGIAVLAKIDNEWGQKYKPQVYALLSDFMNLEQQNAHYPRLRCFDLYRLHSWASGVTEFADGRNQESTSEAVNAYYSAALVGVAYGDKSLVSAGSTLLAMEILGTQTWWHVKAEDKLYNEEFAKNNKIVGVLWSNKRDSGLWWAPATCRECRLGIQVLPLSPITETLFSDAGYVKGLVEWTLPSLSSEAWKGMTYALQGVYDKQTALQNIRRLKGFDDGNSFTNLLWWIHSR
;
A
#
# COMPACT_ATOMS: atom_id res chain seq x y z
N MET A 1 -6.65 -21.12 -9.13
CA MET A 1 -7.40 -20.98 -10.39
C MET A 1 -8.42 -19.88 -10.20
N LEU A 2 -8.27 -18.75 -10.90
CA LEU A 2 -9.26 -17.67 -10.90
C LEU A 2 -10.56 -18.20 -11.51
N ASN A 3 -11.60 -18.28 -10.71
CA ASN A 3 -12.92 -18.74 -11.14
C ASN A 3 -13.60 -17.56 -11.87
N TRP A 4 -13.29 -17.36 -13.15
CA TRP A 4 -13.87 -16.28 -13.95
C TRP A 4 -15.39 -16.49 -14.05
N GLY A 5 -16.17 -15.60 -13.42
CA GLY A 5 -17.62 -15.71 -13.38
C GLY A 5 -18.26 -15.47 -14.74
N LEU A 6 -18.07 -14.27 -15.30
CA LEU A 6 -18.61 -13.84 -16.60
C LEU A 6 -17.56 -13.04 -17.37
N THR A 7 -17.54 -13.20 -18.70
CA THR A 7 -16.76 -12.39 -19.64
C THR A 7 -17.71 -11.64 -20.56
N PHE A 8 -17.54 -10.33 -20.68
CA PHE A 8 -18.34 -9.47 -21.55
C PHE A 8 -17.57 -9.11 -22.81
N SER A 9 -18.16 -9.40 -23.97
CA SER A 9 -17.58 -9.13 -25.28
C SER A 9 -18.67 -8.84 -26.31
N THR A 10 -18.26 -8.77 -27.58
CA THR A 10 -19.15 -8.67 -28.73
C THR A 10 -19.19 -9.98 -29.50
N ALA A 11 -20.26 -10.22 -30.24
CA ALA A 11 -20.38 -11.38 -31.13
C ALA A 11 -19.38 -11.34 -32.31
N GLN A 12 -18.85 -10.16 -32.64
CA GLN A 12 -17.74 -10.01 -33.58
C GLN A 12 -16.41 -10.28 -32.85
N LEU A 13 -15.63 -11.24 -33.36
CA LEU A 13 -14.31 -11.59 -32.83
C LEU A 13 -13.36 -10.38 -32.93
N PRO A 14 -12.54 -10.09 -31.90
CA PRO A 14 -11.60 -9.00 -31.99
C PRO A 14 -10.50 -9.33 -33.01
N VAL A 15 -10.44 -8.57 -34.10
CA VAL A 15 -9.14 -8.20 -34.68
C VAL A 15 -8.37 -7.54 -33.54
N GLN A 16 -7.12 -7.94 -33.28
CA GLN A 16 -6.25 -7.40 -32.21
C GLN A 16 -6.51 -5.90 -32.00
N GLY A 17 -7.33 -5.58 -31.00
CA GLY A 17 -7.91 -4.25 -30.87
C GLY A 17 -7.00 -3.39 -30.00
N LEU A 18 -6.78 -2.13 -30.41
CA LEU A 18 -6.19 -1.14 -29.51
C LEU A 18 -7.08 -0.99 -28.28
N VAL A 19 -6.56 -1.34 -27.11
CA VAL A 19 -7.14 -0.92 -25.83
C VAL A 19 -6.60 0.47 -25.53
N ALA A 20 -7.48 1.47 -25.49
CA ALA A 20 -7.12 2.82 -25.07
C ALA A 20 -7.50 3.01 -23.60
N LEU A 21 -6.55 3.44 -22.78
CA LEU A 21 -6.83 3.86 -21.41
C LEU A 21 -7.08 5.37 -21.43
N SER A 22 -8.29 5.79 -21.05
CA SER A 22 -8.63 7.20 -20.79
C SER A 22 -8.10 7.63 -19.41
N PRO A 23 -8.14 8.93 -19.02
CA PRO A 23 -7.41 9.43 -17.86
C PRO A 23 -7.59 8.55 -16.62
N ARG A 24 -6.47 8.08 -16.06
CA ARG A 24 -6.47 7.44 -14.75
C ARG A 24 -6.91 8.49 -13.74
N HIS A 25 -7.93 8.15 -12.98
CA HIS A 25 -8.33 8.94 -11.81
C HIS A 25 -8.07 8.09 -10.56
N ASP A 26 -7.92 8.71 -9.40
CA ASP A 26 -7.39 8.03 -8.20
C ASP A 26 -8.20 6.76 -7.82
N LEU A 27 -9.49 6.72 -8.15
CA LEU A 27 -10.42 5.65 -7.75
C LEU A 27 -10.85 4.72 -8.90
N GLY A 28 -10.19 4.76 -10.06
CA GLY A 28 -10.56 3.89 -11.17
C GLY A 28 -9.93 4.21 -12.52
N VAL A 29 -10.40 3.49 -13.54
CA VAL A 29 -9.91 3.61 -14.92
C VAL A 29 -11.06 3.43 -15.89
N THR A 30 -11.02 4.22 -16.97
CA THR A 30 -11.89 4.00 -18.13
C THR A 30 -11.12 3.22 -19.19
N VAL A 31 -11.66 2.08 -19.60
CA VAL A 31 -11.07 1.20 -20.62
C VAL A 31 -11.92 1.26 -21.88
N ASP A 32 -11.36 1.83 -22.94
CA ASP A 32 -11.97 1.87 -24.25
C ASP A 32 -11.48 0.71 -25.12
N ILE A 33 -12.42 -0.02 -25.69
CA ILE A 33 -12.19 -1.10 -26.65
C ILE A 33 -12.95 -0.75 -27.94
N PRO A 34 -12.41 0.14 -28.80
CA PRO A 34 -13.11 0.64 -29.97
C PRO A 34 -13.50 -0.47 -30.95
N SER A 35 -12.70 -1.53 -31.06
CA SER A 35 -12.99 -2.67 -31.94
C SER A 35 -14.27 -3.43 -31.57
N SER A 36 -14.76 -3.28 -30.33
CA SER A 36 -15.99 -3.89 -29.84
C SER A 36 -17.06 -2.86 -29.48
N ASN A 37 -16.84 -1.56 -29.71
CA ASN A 37 -17.74 -0.49 -29.28
C ASN A 37 -18.05 -0.52 -27.77
N LEU A 38 -17.12 -1.05 -26.95
CA LEU A 38 -17.28 -1.15 -25.51
C LEU A 38 -16.38 -0.14 -24.80
N ARG A 39 -16.97 0.62 -23.87
CA ARG A 39 -16.27 1.47 -22.91
C ARG A 39 -16.60 1.00 -21.50
N PHE A 40 -15.62 0.56 -20.73
CA PHE A 40 -15.82 0.14 -19.34
C PHE A 40 -15.43 1.25 -18.37
N PHE A 41 -16.31 1.52 -17.41
CA PHE A 41 -16.03 2.41 -16.28
C PHE A 41 -15.70 1.54 -15.05
N LEU A 42 -14.41 1.30 -14.82
CA LEU A 42 -13.94 0.43 -13.75
C LEU A 42 -13.54 1.28 -12.53
N SER A 43 -14.44 1.40 -11.56
CA SER A 43 -14.15 2.09 -10.30
C SER A 43 -13.94 1.10 -9.15
N ARG A 44 -12.92 1.35 -8.32
CA ARG A 44 -12.69 0.64 -7.07
C ARG A 44 -13.94 0.70 -6.20
N GLY A 45 -14.33 -0.45 -5.67
CA GLY A 45 -15.51 -0.56 -4.81
C GLY A 45 -16.85 -0.56 -5.52
N SER A 46 -16.93 -0.51 -6.85
CA SER A 46 -18.23 -0.63 -7.51
C SER A 46 -18.75 -2.08 -7.38
N PRO A 47 -19.97 -2.32 -6.86
CA PRO A 47 -20.58 -3.65 -6.87
C PRO A 47 -21.05 -4.06 -8.28
N PHE A 48 -20.99 -3.14 -9.24
CA PHE A 48 -21.36 -3.38 -10.64
C PHE A 48 -20.15 -3.21 -11.56
N ILE A 49 -20.01 -4.10 -12.53
CA ILE A 49 -19.23 -3.84 -13.73
C ILE A 49 -20.12 -3.01 -14.66
N THR A 50 -19.66 -1.84 -15.09
CA THR A 50 -20.43 -0.91 -15.94
C THR A 50 -19.75 -0.77 -17.30
N ALA A 51 -20.51 -1.02 -18.37
CA ALA A 51 -20.06 -0.87 -19.75
C ALA A 51 -21.04 0.01 -20.54
N SER A 52 -20.50 0.95 -21.32
CA SER A 52 -21.22 1.67 -22.35
C SER A 52 -20.98 1.01 -23.70
N VAL A 53 -22.07 0.66 -24.37
CA VAL A 53 -22.09 0.15 -25.75
C VAL A 53 -22.29 1.34 -26.68
N THR A 54 -21.19 1.86 -27.20
CA THR A 54 -21.09 3.18 -27.85
C THR A 54 -21.75 3.23 -29.23
N SER A 55 -22.00 2.08 -29.84
CA SER A 55 -22.76 1.95 -31.10
C SER A 55 -23.52 0.62 -31.13
N SER A 56 -24.57 0.56 -31.96
CA SER A 56 -25.46 -0.60 -32.05
C SER A 56 -24.69 -1.88 -32.37
N THR A 57 -24.50 -2.74 -31.36
CA THR A 57 -23.66 -3.94 -31.45
C THR A 57 -24.29 -5.11 -30.72
N SER A 58 -24.19 -6.31 -31.30
CA SER A 58 -24.58 -7.54 -30.62
C SER A 58 -23.52 -7.95 -29.60
N LEU A 59 -23.95 -8.06 -28.35
CA LEU A 59 -23.13 -8.47 -27.22
C LEU A 59 -23.10 -9.99 -27.05
N SER A 60 -22.01 -10.47 -26.46
CA SER A 60 -21.77 -11.84 -26.07
C SER A 60 -21.29 -11.87 -24.63
N ILE A 61 -21.98 -12.64 -23.77
CA ILE A 61 -21.59 -12.88 -22.38
C ILE A 61 -21.25 -14.37 -22.27
N THR A 62 -20.00 -14.69 -21.95
CA THR A 62 -19.54 -16.08 -21.83
C THR A 62 -19.13 -16.40 -20.39
N THR A 63 -19.16 -17.68 -20.06
CA THR A 63 -18.74 -18.18 -18.74
C THR A 63 -18.10 -19.56 -18.88
N LEU A 64 -17.30 -19.96 -17.91
CA LEU A 64 -16.78 -21.33 -17.82
C LEU A 64 -17.80 -22.31 -17.20
N HIS A 65 -18.92 -21.78 -16.71
CA HIS A 65 -19.95 -22.54 -16.01
C HIS A 65 -21.18 -22.76 -16.91
N THR A 66 -21.95 -23.80 -16.61
CA THR A 66 -23.20 -24.05 -17.34
C THR A 66 -24.27 -23.06 -16.90
N ILE A 67 -24.92 -22.42 -17.86
CA ILE A 67 -26.07 -21.54 -17.64
C ILE A 67 -27.29 -22.40 -17.36
N LEU A 68 -27.77 -22.34 -16.12
CA LEU A 68 -28.98 -23.05 -15.69
C LEU A 68 -30.24 -22.31 -16.13
N SER A 69 -30.26 -20.99 -15.99
CA SER A 69 -31.40 -20.18 -16.39
C SER A 69 -30.99 -18.75 -16.76
N LEU A 70 -31.65 -18.20 -17.77
CA LEU A 70 -31.63 -16.78 -18.12
C LEU A 70 -33.09 -16.34 -18.22
N SER A 71 -33.51 -15.36 -17.41
CA SER A 71 -34.91 -14.92 -17.38
C SER A 71 -35.00 -13.39 -17.31
N PRO A 72 -35.86 -12.75 -18.13
CA PRO A 72 -36.19 -11.34 -17.94
C PRO A 72 -36.86 -11.21 -16.57
N SER A 73 -36.40 -10.24 -15.79
CA SER A 73 -36.87 -9.99 -14.42
C SER A 73 -37.79 -8.77 -14.35
N ASN A 74 -38.13 -8.18 -15.50
CA ASN A 74 -39.15 -7.15 -15.63
C ASN A 74 -39.77 -7.15 -17.05
N ASP A 75 -40.98 -6.58 -17.17
CA ASP A 75 -41.71 -6.54 -18.45
C ASP A 75 -41.05 -5.62 -19.50
N LYS A 76 -40.13 -4.76 -19.05
CA LYS A 76 -39.42 -3.80 -19.90
C LYS A 76 -38.17 -4.38 -20.58
N ASN A 77 -37.80 -5.64 -20.29
CA ASN A 77 -36.56 -6.28 -20.76
C ASN A 77 -35.29 -5.44 -20.47
N THR A 78 -35.26 -4.77 -19.32
CA THR A 78 -34.12 -3.96 -18.85
C THR A 78 -33.40 -4.60 -17.67
N LYS A 79 -33.90 -5.73 -17.17
CA LYS A 79 -33.28 -6.53 -16.13
C LYS A 79 -33.36 -8.02 -16.49
N TYR A 80 -32.26 -8.73 -16.36
CA TYR A 80 -32.19 -10.19 -16.48
C TYR A 80 -31.52 -10.80 -15.26
N THR A 81 -31.97 -11.99 -14.87
CA THR A 81 -31.33 -12.83 -13.87
C THR A 81 -30.70 -14.04 -14.56
N LEU A 82 -29.40 -14.22 -14.38
CA LEU A 82 -28.59 -15.31 -14.92
C LEU A 82 -28.13 -16.21 -13.76
N LYS A 83 -28.50 -17.49 -13.79
CA LYS A 83 -28.06 -18.49 -12.80
C LYS A 83 -27.11 -19.50 -13.41
N LEU A 84 -26.02 -19.77 -12.72
CA LEU A 84 -24.97 -20.69 -13.14
C LEU A 84 -24.96 -21.96 -12.27
N ASN A 85 -24.37 -23.04 -12.77
CA ASN A 85 -24.29 -24.32 -12.06
C ASN A 85 -23.29 -24.35 -10.89
N ASN A 86 -22.50 -23.28 -10.71
CA ASN A 86 -21.59 -23.08 -9.59
C ASN A 86 -22.22 -22.28 -8.43
N THR A 87 -23.56 -22.26 -8.36
CA THR A 87 -24.38 -21.51 -7.40
C THR A 87 -24.33 -19.98 -7.51
N GLN A 88 -23.60 -19.41 -8.48
CA GLN A 88 -23.61 -17.96 -8.67
C GLN A 88 -24.88 -17.50 -9.38
N THR A 89 -25.45 -16.40 -8.87
CA THR A 89 -26.52 -15.64 -9.53
C THR A 89 -25.99 -14.26 -9.92
N TRP A 90 -26.28 -13.84 -11.13
CA TRP A 90 -25.87 -12.56 -11.69
C TRP A 90 -27.09 -11.76 -12.15
N LEU A 91 -27.09 -10.47 -11.84
CA LEU A 91 -28.12 -9.51 -12.26
C LEU A 91 -27.54 -8.63 -13.37
N ILE A 92 -28.23 -8.58 -14.51
CA ILE A 92 -27.84 -7.80 -15.69
C ILE A 92 -28.87 -6.70 -15.87
N TYR A 93 -28.43 -5.45 -15.87
CA TYR A 93 -29.24 -4.25 -16.03
C TYR A 93 -28.87 -3.54 -17.33
N ALA A 94 -29.85 -3.00 -18.04
CA ALA A 94 -29.66 -2.23 -19.27
C ALA A 94 -30.43 -0.92 -19.23
N SER A 95 -29.86 0.15 -19.79
CA SER A 95 -30.48 1.49 -19.84
C SER A 95 -31.70 1.56 -20.76
N SER A 96 -31.84 0.61 -21.68
CA SER A 96 -32.94 0.47 -22.64
C SER A 96 -33.24 -1.02 -22.85
N PRO A 97 -34.41 -1.40 -23.41
CA PRO A 97 -34.75 -2.80 -23.63
C PRO A 97 -33.66 -3.54 -24.39
N ILE A 98 -33.19 -4.67 -23.83
CA ILE A 98 -32.22 -5.58 -24.44
C ILE A 98 -32.82 -6.98 -24.52
N TYR A 99 -32.61 -7.68 -25.62
CA TYR A 99 -33.16 -9.03 -25.81
C TYR A 99 -32.04 -10.06 -25.73
N LEU A 100 -31.84 -10.61 -24.54
CA LEU A 100 -30.84 -11.63 -24.26
C LEU A 100 -31.39 -13.04 -24.50
N ASN A 101 -30.63 -13.86 -25.22
CA ASN A 101 -30.95 -15.26 -25.46
C ASN A 101 -29.76 -16.14 -25.08
N ARG A 102 -30.06 -17.30 -24.51
CA ARG A 102 -29.03 -18.32 -24.28
C ARG A 102 -28.63 -18.92 -25.62
N ASP A 103 -27.33 -19.00 -25.85
CA ASP A 103 -26.71 -19.65 -27.00
C ASP A 103 -25.79 -20.77 -26.48
N GLY A 104 -26.10 -22.03 -26.78
CA GLY A 104 -25.40 -23.17 -26.20
C GLY A 104 -25.53 -23.27 -24.67
N ALA A 105 -24.52 -23.87 -24.01
CA ALA A 105 -24.54 -24.15 -22.57
C ALA A 105 -23.89 -23.07 -21.71
N SER A 106 -23.07 -22.20 -22.29
CA SER A 106 -22.16 -21.30 -21.56
C SER A 106 -22.07 -19.89 -22.15
N GLN A 107 -22.99 -19.53 -23.06
CA GLN A 107 -23.02 -18.23 -23.71
C GLN A 107 -24.43 -17.62 -23.71
N VAL A 108 -24.48 -16.29 -23.61
CA VAL A 108 -25.66 -15.46 -23.81
C VAL A 108 -25.34 -14.45 -24.90
N THR A 109 -26.22 -14.32 -25.88
CA THR A 109 -26.11 -13.33 -26.96
C THR A 109 -27.26 -12.32 -26.89
N SER A 110 -27.06 -11.16 -27.51
CA SER A 110 -28.09 -10.12 -27.61
C SER A 110 -28.39 -9.75 -29.05
N LYS A 111 -29.62 -9.29 -29.31
CA LYS A 111 -29.86 -8.42 -30.48
C LYS A 111 -29.02 -7.13 -30.37
N PRO A 112 -28.73 -6.44 -31.48
CA PRO A 112 -27.96 -5.21 -31.45
C PRO A 112 -28.49 -4.22 -30.41
N PHE A 113 -27.59 -3.73 -29.56
CA PHE A 113 -27.89 -2.85 -28.45
C PHE A 113 -26.94 -1.65 -28.45
N SER A 114 -27.42 -0.51 -27.97
CA SER A 114 -26.59 0.65 -27.63
C SER A 114 -27.15 1.31 -26.37
N GLY A 115 -26.26 1.68 -25.46
CA GLY A 115 -26.62 2.17 -24.12
C GLY A 115 -25.69 1.63 -23.04
N ILE A 116 -26.12 1.77 -21.78
CA ILE A 116 -25.37 1.29 -20.61
C ILE A 116 -25.84 -0.11 -20.23
N ILE A 117 -24.89 -0.98 -19.94
CA ILE A 117 -25.10 -2.28 -19.31
C ILE A 117 -24.32 -2.34 -18.02
N ARG A 118 -24.98 -2.82 -16.96
CA ARG A 118 -24.38 -3.01 -15.65
C ARG A 118 -24.65 -4.41 -15.16
N VAL A 119 -23.63 -5.05 -14.62
CA VAL A 119 -23.72 -6.43 -14.16
C VAL A 119 -23.19 -6.52 -12.74
N ALA A 120 -23.97 -7.14 -11.86
CA ALA A 120 -23.61 -7.41 -10.48
C ALA A 120 -23.73 -8.90 -10.17
N ALA A 121 -22.74 -9.45 -9.47
CA ALA A 121 -22.89 -10.74 -8.81
C ALA A 121 -23.80 -10.54 -7.59
N LEU A 122 -24.73 -11.47 -7.36
CA LEU A 122 -25.49 -11.49 -6.12
C LEU A 122 -24.62 -12.14 -5.03
N PRO A 123 -24.39 -11.48 -3.88
CA PRO A 123 -23.44 -11.98 -2.88
C PRO A 123 -23.91 -13.25 -2.17
N ASP A 124 -25.23 -13.40 -1.99
CA ASP A 124 -25.90 -14.57 -1.44
C ASP A 124 -27.37 -14.60 -1.91
N ASP A 125 -28.13 -15.65 -1.59
CA ASP A 125 -29.53 -15.78 -2.02
C ASP A 125 -30.53 -14.91 -1.22
N ASN A 126 -30.06 -13.93 -0.43
CA ASN A 126 -30.93 -13.05 0.35
C ASN A 126 -31.73 -12.12 -0.59
N PRO A 127 -33.08 -12.17 -0.57
CA PRO A 127 -33.92 -11.30 -1.41
C PRO A 127 -33.67 -9.81 -1.19
N ASN A 128 -33.24 -9.40 0.00
CA ASN A 128 -32.92 -8.01 0.29
C ASN A 128 -31.75 -7.49 -0.56
N ASN A 129 -30.79 -8.36 -0.90
CA ASN A 129 -29.65 -7.99 -1.72
C ASN A 129 -30.06 -7.69 -3.17
N VAL A 130 -31.06 -8.42 -3.69
CA VAL A 130 -31.66 -8.11 -5.01
C VAL A 130 -32.33 -6.74 -4.97
N ALA A 131 -33.13 -6.46 -3.94
CA ALA A 131 -33.82 -5.18 -3.80
C ALA A 131 -32.83 -3.99 -3.69
N ILE A 132 -31.72 -4.18 -2.97
CA ILE A 132 -30.65 -3.18 -2.87
C ILE A 132 -29.99 -2.95 -4.24
N LEU A 133 -29.55 -4.02 -4.93
CA LEU A 133 -28.92 -3.89 -6.25
C LEU A 133 -29.87 -3.25 -7.28
N ASP A 134 -31.16 -3.60 -7.25
CA ASP A 134 -32.18 -3.00 -8.11
C ASP A 134 -32.29 -1.50 -7.87
N LYS A 135 -32.37 -1.08 -6.59
CA LYS A 135 -32.48 0.33 -6.20
C LYS A 135 -31.32 1.18 -6.72
N PHE A 136 -30.10 0.65 -6.75
CA PHE A 136 -28.89 1.38 -7.13
C PHE A 136 -28.39 1.04 -8.55
N SER A 137 -29.15 0.25 -9.31
CA SER A 137 -28.78 -0.20 -10.66
C SER A 137 -28.67 0.93 -11.69
N SER A 138 -29.32 2.08 -11.47
CA SER A 138 -29.37 3.19 -12.43
C SER A 138 -28.29 4.26 -12.22
N SER A 139 -27.49 4.21 -11.14
CA SER A 139 -26.41 5.17 -10.86
C SER A 139 -25.05 4.48 -10.81
N TYR A 140 -24.07 5.00 -11.55
CA TYR A 140 -22.71 4.43 -11.64
C TYR A 140 -21.62 5.51 -11.58
N PRO A 141 -20.42 5.17 -11.08
CA PRO A 141 -19.30 6.10 -11.10
C PRO A 141 -18.67 6.13 -12.50
N SER A 142 -18.52 7.32 -13.08
CA SER A 142 -17.77 7.52 -14.33
C SER A 142 -16.34 7.98 -14.08
N SER A 143 -16.09 8.64 -12.95
CA SER A 143 -14.75 8.95 -12.45
C SER A 143 -14.73 9.06 -10.92
N GLY A 144 -13.55 9.18 -10.32
CA GLY A 144 -13.43 9.41 -8.87
C GLY A 144 -12.06 9.91 -8.44
N ASN A 145 -12.09 10.95 -7.61
CA ASN A 145 -10.92 11.65 -7.06
C ASN A 145 -10.79 11.36 -5.56
N ALA A 146 -9.55 11.30 -5.06
CA ALA A 146 -9.22 11.13 -3.67
C ALA A 146 -8.35 12.30 -3.20
N THR A 147 -8.84 13.11 -2.26
CA THR A 147 -8.22 14.39 -1.92
C THR A 147 -7.66 14.40 -0.49
N LEU A 148 -6.46 14.97 -0.34
CA LEU A 148 -5.69 15.05 0.92
C LEU A 148 -5.52 16.50 1.40
N HIS A 149 -6.57 17.32 1.33
CA HIS A 149 -6.48 18.76 1.66
C HIS A 149 -6.18 19.01 3.14
N ASP A 150 -6.85 18.28 4.03
CA ASP A 150 -6.69 18.44 5.47
C ASP A 150 -5.79 17.33 6.03
N PRO A 151 -4.94 17.61 7.03
CA PRO A 151 -4.11 16.60 7.66
C PRO A 151 -4.98 15.50 8.27
N PHE A 152 -4.56 14.24 8.07
CA PHE A 152 -5.23 13.03 8.57
C PHE A 152 -6.67 12.85 8.05
N ARG A 153 -6.98 13.44 6.90
CA ARG A 153 -8.28 13.30 6.23
C ARG A 153 -8.09 12.95 4.76
N LEU A 154 -8.84 11.95 4.32
CA LEU A 154 -8.96 11.55 2.92
C LEU A 154 -10.42 11.66 2.49
N VAL A 155 -10.66 12.43 1.42
CA VAL A 155 -12.01 12.61 0.87
C VAL A 155 -12.09 11.96 -0.50
N TYR A 156 -12.92 10.93 -0.63
CA TYR A 156 -13.33 10.41 -1.93
C TYR A 156 -14.47 11.24 -2.47
N GLN A 157 -14.39 11.58 -3.76
CA GLN A 157 -15.49 12.18 -4.50
C GLN A 157 -15.62 11.47 -5.83
N TRP A 158 -16.73 10.74 -6.01
CA TRP A 158 -17.06 10.14 -7.30
C TRP A 158 -17.86 11.12 -8.14
N GLN A 159 -17.56 11.16 -9.43
CA GLN A 159 -18.48 11.66 -10.43
C GLN A 159 -19.41 10.52 -10.81
N LYS A 160 -20.72 10.70 -10.63
CA LYS A 160 -21.73 9.71 -10.97
C LYS A 160 -22.54 10.11 -12.19
N GLU A 161 -22.97 9.12 -12.93
CA GLU A 161 -23.92 9.23 -14.03
C GLU A 161 -25.18 8.40 -13.76
N GLY A 162 -26.27 8.74 -14.44
CA GLY A 162 -27.57 8.12 -14.24
C GLY A 162 -28.38 8.71 -13.08
N SER A 163 -29.38 7.97 -12.59
CA SER A 163 -30.36 8.47 -11.61
C SER A 163 -30.26 7.75 -10.26
N GLY A 164 -30.53 8.49 -9.18
CA GLY A 164 -30.47 7.98 -7.80
C GLY A 164 -29.10 8.16 -7.13
N ASP A 165 -28.96 7.58 -5.93
CA ASP A 165 -27.71 7.63 -5.16
C ASP A 165 -26.71 6.58 -5.65
N LEU A 166 -25.44 6.79 -5.33
CA LEU A 166 -24.36 5.86 -5.68
C LEU A 166 -24.16 4.83 -4.57
N LEU A 167 -24.13 3.54 -4.91
CA LEU A 167 -23.73 2.45 -4.01
C LEU A 167 -22.29 2.01 -4.32
N MET A 168 -21.41 2.08 -3.33
CA MET A 168 -20.03 1.64 -3.40
C MET A 168 -19.71 0.68 -2.22
N LEU A 169 -18.63 -0.09 -2.30
CA LEU A 169 -18.28 -1.17 -1.38
C LEU A 169 -17.05 -0.83 -0.54
N ALA A 170 -17.24 -0.53 0.74
CA ALA A 170 -16.18 -0.19 1.68
C ALA A 170 -15.43 -1.43 2.17
N HIS A 171 -14.10 -1.39 2.16
CA HIS A 171 -13.27 -2.33 2.91
C HIS A 171 -13.51 -2.20 4.43
N PRO A 172 -13.17 -3.24 5.23
CA PRO A 172 -13.19 -3.15 6.69
C PRO A 172 -12.51 -1.88 7.25
N LEU A 173 -11.35 -1.49 6.72
CA LEU A 173 -10.67 -0.26 7.13
C LEU A 173 -11.46 1.01 6.75
N HIS A 174 -12.06 1.08 5.57
CA HIS A 174 -12.97 2.18 5.20
C HIS A 174 -14.13 2.28 6.18
N ALA A 175 -14.79 1.16 6.51
CA ALA A 175 -15.90 1.14 7.44
C ALA A 175 -15.49 1.65 8.83
N LYS A 176 -14.29 1.31 9.31
CA LYS A 176 -13.73 1.83 10.57
C LYS A 176 -13.53 3.35 10.51
N LEU A 177 -12.93 3.87 9.43
CA LEU A 177 -12.64 5.30 9.30
C LEU A 177 -13.87 6.16 9.01
N LEU A 178 -14.87 5.60 8.31
CA LEU A 178 -16.17 6.23 8.13
C LEU A 178 -16.93 6.36 9.46
N SER A 179 -16.72 5.43 10.39
CA SER A 179 -17.50 5.33 11.63
C SER A 179 -17.08 6.31 12.74
N HIS A 180 -15.89 6.91 12.64
CA HIS A 180 -15.30 7.63 13.77
C HIS A 180 -15.77 9.08 13.93
N ASN A 181 -16.45 9.71 12.95
CA ASN A 181 -17.04 11.06 13.12
C ASN A 181 -17.94 11.58 11.96
N ASN A 182 -18.59 10.73 11.15
CA ASN A 182 -19.26 11.26 9.95
C ASN A 182 -20.58 12.02 10.20
N THR A 183 -20.42 13.35 10.20
CA THR A 183 -21.33 14.36 9.64
C THR A 183 -21.36 14.32 8.09
N GLY A 184 -21.30 13.13 7.48
CA GLY A 184 -21.34 12.91 6.04
C GLY A 184 -22.66 12.29 5.60
N ASN A 185 -23.19 12.67 4.44
CA ASN A 185 -24.41 12.12 3.82
C ASN A 185 -24.20 10.68 3.27
N VAL A 186 -23.54 9.81 4.03
CA VAL A 186 -23.34 8.40 3.66
C VAL A 186 -24.14 7.48 4.55
N ASN A 187 -24.71 6.42 3.95
CA ASN A 187 -25.45 5.40 4.67
C ASN A 187 -24.78 4.03 4.51
N ILE A 188 -24.33 3.42 5.61
CA ILE A 188 -23.65 2.13 5.62
C ILE A 188 -24.68 0.99 5.72
N LEU A 189 -24.78 0.18 4.69
CA LEU A 189 -25.64 -0.99 4.60
C LEU A 189 -24.93 -2.22 5.19
N ARG A 190 -24.88 -2.31 6.53
CA ARG A 190 -24.10 -3.34 7.25
C ARG A 190 -24.47 -4.79 6.90
N ASP A 191 -25.68 -5.03 6.43
CA ASP A 191 -26.15 -6.37 6.05
C ASP A 191 -25.93 -6.69 4.57
N PHE A 192 -25.56 -5.69 3.75
CA PHE A 192 -25.20 -5.87 2.34
C PHE A 192 -23.69 -6.01 2.21
N LYS A 193 -23.22 -7.25 2.03
CA LYS A 193 -21.80 -7.58 2.07
C LYS A 193 -21.37 -8.45 0.89
N TYR A 194 -20.16 -8.19 0.39
CA TYR A 194 -19.45 -9.09 -0.52
C TYR A 194 -18.25 -9.69 0.20
N ARG A 195 -18.12 -11.02 0.19
CA ARG A 195 -16.91 -11.68 0.69
C ARG A 195 -15.74 -11.35 -0.23
N SER A 196 -14.61 -10.97 0.35
CA SER A 196 -13.36 -10.75 -0.37
C SER A 196 -12.16 -11.30 0.42
N ILE A 197 -10.99 -11.37 -0.22
CA ILE A 197 -9.76 -11.74 0.47
C ILE A 197 -9.30 -10.69 1.49
N ASP A 198 -9.80 -9.46 1.37
CA ASP A 198 -9.56 -8.34 2.26
C ASP A 198 -10.68 -8.21 3.31
N GLY A 199 -11.38 -9.31 3.63
CA GLY A 199 -12.57 -9.32 4.47
C GLY A 199 -13.86 -8.94 3.74
N ASP A 200 -14.95 -8.89 4.49
CA ASP A 200 -16.26 -8.50 3.95
C ASP A 200 -16.27 -7.02 3.53
N LEU A 201 -16.59 -6.77 2.28
CA LEU A 201 -16.84 -5.43 1.76
C LEU A 201 -18.28 -5.04 2.04
N VAL A 202 -18.51 -3.91 2.70
CA VAL A 202 -19.84 -3.46 3.12
C VAL A 202 -20.38 -2.39 2.16
N GLY A 203 -21.66 -2.46 1.81
CA GLY A 203 -22.31 -1.42 1.01
C GLY A 203 -22.35 -0.07 1.72
N VAL A 204 -22.03 0.99 1.00
CA VAL A 204 -22.13 2.38 1.46
C VAL A 204 -22.76 3.21 0.36
N VAL A 205 -23.86 3.87 0.70
CA VAL A 205 -24.61 4.75 -0.20
C VAL A 205 -24.10 6.17 -0.02
N GLY A 206 -23.70 6.82 -1.11
CA GLY A 206 -23.19 8.18 -1.15
C GLY A 206 -21.99 8.29 -2.10
N ASP A 207 -21.88 9.44 -2.77
CA ASP A 207 -20.85 9.76 -3.77
C ASP A 207 -19.69 10.58 -3.20
N SER A 208 -19.69 10.84 -1.90
CA SER A 208 -18.62 11.53 -1.18
C SER A 208 -18.34 10.86 0.15
N TRP A 209 -17.13 10.33 0.35
CA TRP A 209 -16.73 9.68 1.61
C TRP A 209 -15.64 10.48 2.28
N LYS A 210 -15.82 10.79 3.56
CA LYS A 210 -14.78 11.39 4.39
C LYS A 210 -14.22 10.34 5.33
N LEU A 211 -12.96 10.00 5.15
CA LEU A 211 -12.20 9.10 6.00
C LEU A 211 -11.32 9.94 6.91
N GLU A 212 -11.50 9.81 8.22
CA GLU A 212 -10.73 10.54 9.22
C GLU A 212 -9.89 9.59 10.04
N MET A 213 -8.64 10.00 10.26
CA MET A 213 -7.66 9.23 11.02
C MET A 213 -7.20 10.03 12.23
N ASN A 214 -6.79 9.32 13.27
CA ASN A 214 -6.19 9.98 14.41
C ASN A 214 -4.81 10.55 14.03
N PRO A 215 -4.47 11.76 14.47
CA PRO A 215 -3.13 12.30 14.31
C PRO A 215 -2.08 11.37 14.91
N ILE A 216 -0.98 11.19 14.20
CA ILE A 216 0.19 10.43 14.66
C ILE A 216 1.39 11.36 14.87
N PRO A 217 2.24 11.08 15.86
CA PRO A 217 3.44 11.89 16.08
C PRO A 217 4.47 11.62 14.97
N VAL A 218 4.89 12.70 14.29
CA VAL A 218 6.06 12.70 13.42
C VAL A 218 7.16 13.50 14.13
N THR A 219 8.06 12.80 14.80
CA THR A 219 9.09 13.38 15.67
C THR A 219 10.46 12.79 15.36
N TRP A 220 11.53 13.56 15.54
CA TRP A 220 12.91 13.06 15.37
C TRP A 220 13.32 12.01 16.42
N HIS A 221 12.66 12.04 17.58
CA HIS A 221 13.05 11.34 18.81
C HIS A 221 11.93 10.43 19.32
N SER A 222 12.22 9.68 20.38
CA SER A 222 11.22 8.87 21.05
C SER A 222 10.08 9.72 21.63
N ASN A 223 8.88 9.13 21.72
CA ASN A 223 7.70 9.84 22.24
C ASN A 223 7.82 10.15 23.74
N LYS A 224 8.49 9.30 24.51
CA LYS A 224 8.62 9.43 25.98
C LYS A 224 9.97 10.00 26.45
N GLY A 225 10.94 10.11 25.54
CA GLY A 225 12.33 10.42 25.89
C GLY A 225 13.08 9.20 26.45
N VAL A 226 14.38 9.39 26.68
CA VAL A 226 15.28 8.40 27.27
C VAL A 226 15.67 8.84 28.68
N GLY A 227 15.60 7.93 29.66
CA GLY A 227 16.07 8.18 31.03
C GLY A 227 17.58 8.42 31.10
N LYS A 228 18.01 9.39 31.93
CA LYS A 228 19.42 9.79 32.06
C LYS A 228 20.31 8.68 32.59
N GLU A 229 19.77 7.76 33.38
CA GLU A 229 20.45 6.58 33.90
C GLU A 229 20.99 5.66 32.78
N SER A 230 20.37 5.69 31.60
CA SER A 230 20.74 4.86 30.45
C SER A 230 21.72 5.55 29.50
N TYR A 231 22.00 6.85 29.67
CA TYR A 231 22.82 7.62 28.73
C TYR A 231 24.23 7.05 28.59
N ASN A 232 24.88 6.69 29.70
CA ASN A 232 26.26 6.18 29.67
C ASN A 232 26.38 4.89 28.83
N GLU A 233 25.40 4.00 28.94
CA GLU A 233 25.37 2.75 28.16
C GLU A 233 25.15 3.05 26.67
N ILE A 234 24.18 3.90 26.34
CA ILE A 234 23.87 4.28 24.97
C ILE A 234 25.03 5.02 24.32
N VAL A 235 25.65 5.98 25.01
CA VAL A 235 26.81 6.75 24.53
C VAL A 235 28.02 5.85 24.28
N SER A 236 28.25 4.86 25.16
CA SER A 236 29.33 3.88 24.99
C SER A 236 29.13 3.01 23.75
N ALA A 237 27.89 2.56 23.50
CA ALA A 237 27.53 1.83 22.28
C ALA A 237 27.66 2.73 21.04
N LEU A 238 27.12 3.96 21.11
CA LEU A 238 27.09 4.94 20.04
C LEU A 238 28.50 5.26 19.55
N SER A 239 29.44 5.48 20.46
CA SER A 239 30.84 5.74 20.12
C SER A 239 31.46 4.59 19.31
N LYS A 240 31.15 3.33 19.66
CA LYS A 240 31.65 2.15 18.93
C LYS A 240 30.98 2.01 17.56
N ASP A 241 29.65 2.16 17.49
CA ASP A 241 28.92 2.08 16.23
C ASP A 241 29.37 3.16 15.24
N VAL A 242 29.61 4.40 15.71
CA VAL A 242 30.08 5.50 14.85
C VAL A 242 31.50 5.27 14.32
N GLN A 243 32.38 4.61 15.09
CA GLN A 243 33.73 4.28 14.60
C GLN A 243 33.69 3.39 13.34
N THR A 244 32.67 2.56 13.19
CA THR A 244 32.50 1.68 12.02
C THR A 244 32.16 2.44 10.73
N LEU A 245 31.65 3.69 10.84
CA LEU A 245 31.31 4.52 9.68
C LEU A 245 32.52 5.01 8.88
N ASN A 246 33.74 4.83 9.40
CA ASN A 246 34.96 5.19 8.68
C ASN A 246 35.28 4.22 7.53
N SER A 247 34.70 3.03 7.53
CA SER A 247 34.87 2.05 6.45
C SER A 247 34.06 2.44 5.20
N PRO A 248 34.64 2.32 3.98
CA PRO A 248 33.92 2.60 2.75
C PRO A 248 32.82 1.56 2.51
N ILE A 249 31.71 1.98 1.90
CA ILE A 249 30.64 1.09 1.46
C ILE A 249 31.06 0.42 0.15
N SER A 250 31.00 -0.92 0.09
CA SER A 250 31.52 -1.72 -1.03
C SER A 250 30.43 -2.34 -1.94
N THR A 251 29.18 -1.87 -1.85
CA THR A 251 28.06 -2.36 -2.66
C THR A 251 27.55 -1.28 -3.61
N PRO A 252 27.18 -1.62 -4.86
CA PRO A 252 26.53 -0.67 -5.78
C PRO A 252 25.00 -0.60 -5.59
N SER A 253 24.41 -1.43 -4.72
CA SER A 253 22.95 -1.47 -4.55
C SER A 253 22.44 -0.21 -3.84
N SER A 254 21.45 0.45 -4.44
CA SER A 254 20.82 1.62 -3.82
C SER A 254 20.09 1.23 -2.53
N TYR A 255 19.49 0.03 -2.47
CA TYR A 255 18.84 -0.48 -1.26
C TYR A 255 19.81 -0.60 -0.09
N ALA A 256 20.90 -1.36 -0.26
CA ALA A 256 21.86 -1.60 0.81
C ALA A 256 22.60 -0.32 1.24
N ILE A 257 22.94 0.57 0.30
CA ILE A 257 23.47 1.91 0.64
C ILE A 257 22.44 2.71 1.44
N GLY A 258 21.17 2.69 1.03
CA GLY A 258 20.07 3.30 1.73
C GLY A 258 20.00 2.83 3.19
N LYS A 259 19.99 1.53 3.45
CA LYS A 259 19.96 0.98 4.82
C LYS A 259 21.09 1.54 5.69
N LEU A 260 22.31 1.61 5.16
CA LEU A 260 23.48 2.15 5.88
C LEU A 260 23.37 3.66 6.14
N ILE A 261 22.85 4.42 5.17
CA ILE A 261 22.51 5.84 5.34
C ILE A 261 21.48 6.01 6.46
N GLY A 262 20.42 5.19 6.45
CA GLY A 262 19.37 5.22 7.46
C GLY A 262 19.89 4.91 8.86
N ARG A 263 20.75 3.89 8.98
CA ARG A 263 21.46 3.55 10.22
C ARG A 263 22.26 4.73 10.75
N ALA A 264 23.11 5.34 9.92
CA ALA A 264 23.95 6.47 10.33
C ALA A 264 23.11 7.68 10.76
N ALA A 265 22.04 7.99 10.02
CA ALA A 265 21.11 9.06 10.36
C ALA A 265 20.41 8.81 11.72
N ARG A 266 20.03 7.56 12.00
CA ARG A 266 19.48 7.18 13.31
C ARG A 266 20.49 7.40 14.44
N LEU A 267 21.77 7.08 14.25
CA LEU A 267 22.82 7.35 15.25
C LEU A 267 22.96 8.84 15.57
N ALA A 268 22.85 9.72 14.56
CA ALA A 268 22.91 11.17 14.78
C ALA A 268 21.75 11.68 15.64
N LEU A 269 20.53 11.18 15.40
CA LEU A 269 19.36 11.55 16.19
C LEU A 269 19.42 10.96 17.62
N ILE A 270 19.97 9.76 17.81
CA ILE A 270 20.22 9.23 19.16
C ILE A 270 21.26 10.10 19.89
N ALA A 271 22.33 10.51 19.20
CA ALA A 271 23.36 11.38 19.76
C ALA A 271 22.79 12.71 20.25
N GLU A 272 21.85 13.30 19.51
CA GLU A 272 21.11 14.49 19.93
C GLU A 272 20.27 14.20 21.19
N GLU A 273 19.47 13.13 21.19
CA GLU A 273 18.55 12.79 22.28
C GLU A 273 19.26 12.47 23.60
N VAL A 274 20.45 11.85 23.56
CA VAL A 274 21.27 11.57 24.76
C VAL A 274 22.32 12.65 25.04
N SER A 275 22.21 13.82 24.38
CA SER A 275 23.09 14.98 24.61
C SER A 275 24.59 14.68 24.40
N PHE A 276 24.93 13.90 23.37
CA PHE A 276 26.30 13.52 23.02
C PHE A 276 26.69 13.96 21.60
N PRO A 277 26.83 15.28 21.33
CA PRO A 277 27.03 15.81 19.98
C PRO A 277 28.41 15.49 19.38
N ASN A 278 29.37 14.99 20.15
CA ASN A 278 30.77 14.78 19.72
C ASN A 278 30.92 13.86 18.50
N VAL A 279 29.97 12.93 18.30
CA VAL A 279 29.98 11.99 17.16
C VAL A 279 29.33 12.55 15.89
N VAL A 280 28.55 13.64 16.01
CA VAL A 280 27.77 14.20 14.90
C VAL A 280 28.64 14.63 13.71
N PRO A 281 29.85 15.23 13.88
CA PRO A 281 30.71 15.55 12.74
C PRO A 281 31.10 14.31 11.91
N THR A 282 31.47 13.20 12.54
CA THR A 282 31.81 11.96 11.84
C THR A 282 30.62 11.40 11.06
N ILE A 283 29.43 11.43 11.68
CA ILE A 283 28.19 10.97 11.04
C ILE A 283 27.82 11.88 9.86
N LYS A 284 27.93 13.21 10.02
CA LYS A 284 27.68 14.20 8.97
C LYS A 284 28.56 13.95 7.75
N GLU A 285 29.86 13.73 7.95
CA GLU A 285 30.79 13.43 6.85
C GLU A 285 30.48 12.09 6.17
N PHE A 286 30.08 11.07 6.93
CA PHE A 286 29.59 9.82 6.35
C PHE A 286 28.36 10.02 5.48
N LEU A 287 27.35 10.76 5.98
CA LEU A 287 26.12 11.03 5.23
C LEU A 287 26.43 11.82 3.94
N LYS A 288 27.23 12.89 4.03
CA LYS A 288 27.66 13.68 2.86
C LYS A 288 28.35 12.82 1.81
N ARG A 289 29.36 12.05 2.21
CA ARG A 289 30.14 11.19 1.32
C ARG A 289 29.28 10.18 0.56
N ASN A 290 28.25 9.63 1.21
CA ASN A 290 27.44 8.56 0.64
C ASN A 290 26.12 9.04 -0.01
N ILE A 291 25.67 10.27 0.26
CA ILE A 291 24.45 10.84 -0.35
C ILE A 291 24.79 11.75 -1.53
N GLN A 292 25.79 12.63 -1.39
CA GLN A 292 26.07 13.67 -2.40
C GLN A 292 26.32 13.12 -3.80
N PRO A 293 27.11 12.04 -3.99
CA PRO A 293 27.34 11.51 -5.33
C PRO A 293 26.04 11.09 -6.04
N TRP A 294 25.05 10.61 -5.30
CA TRP A 294 23.74 10.23 -5.85
C TRP A 294 22.94 11.44 -6.32
N LEU A 295 22.97 12.52 -5.54
CA LEU A 295 22.29 13.77 -5.88
C LEU A 295 22.99 14.56 -6.99
N ASP A 296 24.33 14.49 -7.04
CA ASP A 296 25.14 15.10 -8.09
C ASP A 296 25.11 14.28 -9.40
N GLY A 297 24.58 13.04 -9.37
CA GLY A 297 24.58 12.13 -10.52
C GLY A 297 25.97 11.61 -10.89
N THR A 298 26.90 11.56 -9.93
CA THR A 298 28.31 11.19 -10.14
C THR A 298 28.67 9.79 -9.65
N VAL A 299 27.71 9.03 -9.09
CA VAL A 299 27.91 7.63 -8.69
C VAL A 299 28.38 6.80 -9.88
N GLN A 300 29.52 6.13 -9.70
CA GLN A 300 30.01 5.16 -10.67
C GLN A 300 29.28 3.82 -10.50
N GLY A 301 28.96 3.15 -11.61
CA GLY A 301 28.22 1.88 -11.60
C GLY A 301 26.70 2.07 -11.58
N ASN A 302 26.12 2.40 -10.43
CA ASN A 302 24.66 2.38 -10.23
C ASN A 302 24.10 3.67 -9.62
N GLY A 303 23.87 4.72 -10.42
CA GLY A 303 23.25 5.97 -9.97
C GLY A 303 21.78 6.11 -10.36
N PHE A 304 21.08 7.12 -9.84
CA PHE A 304 19.73 7.46 -10.28
C PHE A 304 19.74 8.14 -11.66
N LEU A 305 18.83 7.72 -12.52
CA LEU A 305 18.54 8.29 -13.84
C LEU A 305 17.06 8.64 -13.90
N TYR A 306 16.67 9.52 -14.83
CA TYR A 306 15.27 9.79 -15.11
C TYR A 306 14.85 9.13 -16.43
N GLU A 307 13.83 8.27 -16.36
CA GLU A 307 13.25 7.55 -17.48
C GLU A 307 11.95 8.24 -17.92
N LYS A 308 11.85 8.60 -19.20
CA LYS A 308 10.82 9.50 -19.73
C LYS A 308 9.53 8.79 -20.14
N LYS A 309 9.57 7.50 -20.48
CA LYS A 309 8.46 6.74 -21.04
C LYS A 309 7.37 6.50 -20.01
N TRP A 310 7.74 6.06 -18.81
CA TRP A 310 6.82 5.86 -17.69
C TRP A 310 6.85 7.03 -16.69
N GLY A 311 7.84 7.91 -16.81
CA GLY A 311 7.99 9.12 -16.00
C GLY A 311 8.39 8.77 -14.58
N GLY A 312 9.70 8.68 -14.31
CA GLY A 312 10.20 8.41 -12.97
C GLY A 312 11.69 8.16 -12.91
N LEU A 313 12.18 7.95 -11.69
CA LEU A 313 13.56 7.58 -11.47
C LEU A 313 13.77 6.11 -11.77
N VAL A 314 14.94 5.74 -12.28
CA VAL A 314 15.42 4.36 -12.37
C VAL A 314 16.87 4.31 -11.93
N THR A 315 17.38 3.15 -11.54
CA THR A 315 18.81 3.00 -11.30
C THR A 315 19.52 2.64 -12.60
N LYS A 316 20.79 3.04 -12.76
CA LYS A 316 21.56 2.76 -13.98
C LYS A 316 21.65 1.26 -14.26
N MET A 317 21.87 0.41 -13.26
CA MET A 317 21.86 -1.04 -13.45
C MET A 317 20.46 -1.54 -13.81
N GLY A 318 19.43 -1.07 -13.10
CA GLY A 318 18.04 -1.42 -13.36
C GLY A 318 17.56 -1.05 -14.77
N SER A 319 18.10 0.03 -15.34
CA SER A 319 17.76 0.48 -16.69
C SER A 319 18.22 -0.49 -17.79
N THR A 320 19.18 -1.37 -17.48
CA THR A 320 19.74 -2.36 -18.41
C THR A 320 19.37 -3.80 -18.05
N ASP A 321 19.05 -4.08 -16.79
CA ASP A 321 18.64 -5.38 -16.28
C ASP A 321 17.46 -5.20 -15.31
N SER A 322 16.30 -5.72 -15.69
CA SER A 322 15.05 -5.58 -14.92
C SER A 322 15.06 -6.30 -13.57
N SER A 323 16.02 -7.19 -13.32
CA SER A 323 16.20 -7.86 -12.03
C SER A 323 17.21 -7.14 -11.12
N ALA A 324 18.06 -6.28 -11.69
CA ALA A 324 19.09 -5.59 -10.96
C ALA A 324 18.50 -4.58 -9.96
N ASP A 325 19.18 -4.46 -8.82
CA ASP A 325 18.78 -3.57 -7.72
C ASP A 325 17.31 -3.76 -7.33
N PHE A 326 16.91 -5.03 -7.20
CA PHE A 326 15.56 -5.48 -6.82
C PHE A 326 14.45 -5.06 -7.80
N GLY A 327 14.82 -4.74 -9.03
CA GLY A 327 13.89 -4.31 -10.07
C GLY A 327 13.47 -2.85 -9.95
N PHE A 328 14.29 -2.00 -9.29
CA PHE A 328 14.10 -0.55 -9.30
C PHE A 328 13.99 -0.01 -10.74
N GLY A 329 14.72 -0.60 -11.71
CA GLY A 329 14.60 -0.23 -13.12
C GLY A 329 13.23 -0.48 -13.77
N VAL A 330 12.43 -1.36 -13.19
CA VAL A 330 11.04 -1.64 -13.59
C VAL A 330 10.03 -1.14 -12.55
N TYR A 331 10.41 -0.11 -11.81
CA TYR A 331 9.57 0.59 -10.83
C TYR A 331 9.19 -0.24 -9.59
N ASN A 332 9.95 -1.29 -9.27
CA ASN A 332 9.79 -1.98 -7.99
C ASN A 332 10.40 -1.16 -6.85
N ASP A 333 9.77 -1.21 -5.68
CA ASP A 333 10.44 -0.93 -4.40
C ASP A 333 11.00 0.50 -4.25
N HIS A 334 10.56 1.45 -5.09
CA HIS A 334 11.04 2.84 -5.07
C HIS A 334 10.89 3.48 -3.69
N HIS A 335 9.69 3.41 -3.09
CA HIS A 335 9.44 3.88 -1.74
C HIS A 335 10.36 3.23 -0.68
N TYR A 336 10.71 1.94 -0.79
CA TYR A 336 11.63 1.29 0.14
C TYR A 336 13.04 1.91 0.03
N HIS A 337 13.59 1.96 -1.19
CA HIS A 337 14.94 2.46 -1.43
C HIS A 337 15.03 3.96 -1.13
N LEU A 338 14.17 4.76 -1.77
CA LEU A 338 14.18 6.22 -1.66
C LEU A 338 13.80 6.68 -0.24
N GLY A 339 12.99 5.92 0.48
CA GLY A 339 12.64 6.20 1.87
C GLY A 339 13.87 6.29 2.77
N TYR A 340 14.83 5.38 2.64
CA TYR A 340 16.09 5.45 3.39
C TYR A 340 16.95 6.66 3.03
N PHE A 341 17.06 6.97 1.73
CA PHE A 341 17.79 8.16 1.28
C PHE A 341 17.16 9.42 1.86
N LEU A 342 15.84 9.56 1.77
CA LEU A 342 15.11 10.71 2.28
C LEU A 342 15.22 10.83 3.80
N TYR A 343 15.23 9.71 4.55
CA TYR A 343 15.49 9.73 5.99
C TYR A 343 16.85 10.35 6.29
N GLY A 344 17.91 9.86 5.63
CA GLY A 344 19.25 10.36 5.82
C GLY A 344 19.45 11.81 5.36
N ILE A 345 18.82 12.18 4.25
CA ILE A 345 18.81 13.55 3.73
C ILE A 345 18.11 14.50 4.72
N ALA A 346 16.95 14.12 5.27
CA ALA A 346 16.23 14.95 6.23
C ALA A 346 17.09 15.24 7.48
N VAL A 347 17.75 14.21 8.01
CA VAL A 347 18.67 14.35 9.14
C VAL A 347 19.90 15.18 8.77
N LEU A 348 20.49 14.97 7.59
CA LEU A 348 21.64 15.76 7.15
C LEU A 348 21.28 17.23 6.93
N ALA A 349 20.13 17.53 6.32
CA ALA A 349 19.64 18.90 6.14
C ALA A 349 19.36 19.60 7.47
N LYS A 350 18.88 18.86 8.49
CA LYS A 350 18.74 19.36 9.86
C LYS A 350 20.10 19.70 10.51
N ILE A 351 21.13 18.88 10.27
CA ILE A 351 22.49 19.09 10.82
C ILE A 351 23.25 20.18 10.04
N ASP A 352 23.01 20.28 8.73
CA ASP A 352 23.68 21.19 7.80
C ASP A 352 22.67 21.83 6.85
N ASN A 353 22.11 22.96 7.28
CA ASN A 353 21.07 23.66 6.52
C ASN A 353 21.59 24.17 5.17
N GLU A 354 22.84 24.65 5.07
CA GLU A 354 23.40 25.13 3.80
C GLU A 354 23.47 24.00 2.77
N TRP A 355 23.94 22.82 3.20
CA TRP A 355 23.91 21.62 2.37
C TRP A 355 22.48 21.23 1.98
N GLY A 356 21.55 21.27 2.93
CA GLY A 356 20.14 20.99 2.70
C GLY A 356 19.53 21.90 1.63
N GLN A 357 19.74 23.21 1.72
CA GLN A 357 19.23 24.17 0.74
C GLN A 357 19.86 23.98 -0.65
N LYS A 358 21.17 23.69 -0.72
CA LYS A 358 21.85 23.42 -1.99
C LYS A 358 21.19 22.28 -2.78
N TYR A 359 20.82 21.20 -2.10
CA TYR A 359 20.30 19.99 -2.73
C TYR A 359 18.77 19.90 -2.75
N LYS A 360 18.07 20.92 -2.25
CA LYS A 360 16.60 20.93 -2.17
C LYS A 360 15.89 20.48 -3.47
N PRO A 361 16.29 20.93 -4.68
CA PRO A 361 15.65 20.48 -5.91
C PRO A 361 15.72 18.95 -6.12
N GLN A 362 16.88 18.33 -5.86
CA GLN A 362 17.08 16.90 -6.00
C GLN A 362 16.28 16.13 -4.95
N VAL A 363 16.21 16.63 -3.71
CA VAL A 363 15.38 16.02 -2.66
C VAL A 363 13.92 15.96 -3.06
N TYR A 364 13.39 17.06 -3.62
CA TYR A 364 12.00 17.11 -4.09
C TYR A 364 11.78 16.25 -5.35
N ALA A 365 12.80 16.01 -6.17
CA ALA A 365 12.73 15.04 -7.27
C ALA A 365 12.63 13.59 -6.75
N LEU A 366 13.39 13.22 -5.71
CA LEU A 366 13.27 11.91 -5.05
C LEU A 366 11.88 11.72 -4.42
N LEU A 367 11.35 12.76 -3.75
CA LEU A 367 9.99 12.74 -3.20
C LEU A 367 8.92 12.58 -4.29
N SER A 368 9.01 13.37 -5.36
CA SER A 368 8.01 13.38 -6.42
C SER A 368 7.92 12.02 -7.13
N ASP A 369 8.98 11.21 -7.11
CA ASP A 369 8.98 9.91 -7.75
C ASP A 369 7.92 8.94 -7.20
N PHE A 370 7.72 8.90 -5.88
CA PHE A 370 6.70 8.03 -5.26
C PHE A 370 5.56 8.80 -4.59
N MET A 371 5.75 10.09 -4.29
CA MET A 371 4.82 10.93 -3.54
C MET A 371 4.46 12.23 -4.28
N ASN A 372 4.44 12.23 -5.62
CA ASN A 372 3.82 13.34 -6.34
C ASN A 372 2.33 13.45 -5.97
N LEU A 373 1.90 14.63 -5.52
CA LEU A 373 0.51 14.90 -5.14
C LEU A 373 -0.29 15.55 -6.28
N GLU A 374 0.35 15.97 -7.37
CA GLU A 374 -0.35 16.60 -8.49
C GLU A 374 -0.97 15.54 -9.41
N GLN A 375 -2.24 15.69 -9.77
CA GLN A 375 -2.91 14.76 -10.71
C GLN A 375 -2.34 14.84 -12.12
N GLN A 376 -1.93 16.04 -12.54
CA GLN A 376 -1.38 16.30 -13.86
C GLN A 376 0.04 16.83 -13.67
N ASN A 377 1.01 15.92 -13.72
CA ASN A 377 2.42 16.26 -13.68
C ASN A 377 3.11 15.60 -14.88
N ALA A 378 3.91 16.39 -15.61
CA ALA A 378 4.57 15.92 -16.83
C ALA A 378 5.72 14.94 -16.56
N HIS A 379 6.18 14.83 -15.31
CA HIS A 379 7.37 14.08 -14.94
C HIS A 379 7.09 12.85 -14.08
N TYR A 380 6.14 12.95 -13.15
CA TYR A 380 5.91 11.89 -12.17
C TYR A 380 4.41 11.56 -12.06
N PRO A 381 4.02 10.26 -12.05
CA PRO A 381 2.65 9.88 -11.76
C PRO A 381 2.32 10.22 -10.30
N ARG A 382 1.05 10.58 -10.08
CA ARG A 382 0.53 10.82 -8.73
C ARG A 382 0.65 9.56 -7.88
N LEU A 383 1.27 9.68 -6.71
CA LEU A 383 1.36 8.64 -5.67
C LEU A 383 1.71 7.24 -6.20
N ARG A 384 2.80 7.12 -6.98
CA ARG A 384 3.20 5.89 -7.72
C ARG A 384 3.01 4.60 -6.94
N CYS A 385 3.42 4.58 -5.68
CA CYS A 385 3.38 3.39 -4.83
C CYS A 385 2.07 3.28 -4.04
N PHE A 386 1.42 4.38 -3.68
CA PHE A 386 0.31 4.38 -2.72
C PHE A 386 -1.04 4.14 -3.41
N ASP A 387 -1.78 3.10 -3.00
CA ASP A 387 -3.15 2.88 -3.46
C ASP A 387 -4.13 3.57 -2.49
N LEU A 388 -4.67 4.71 -2.94
CA LEU A 388 -5.59 5.53 -2.17
C LEU A 388 -6.89 4.82 -1.80
N TYR A 389 -7.23 3.66 -2.38
CA TYR A 389 -8.40 2.86 -2.01
C TYR A 389 -8.07 1.69 -1.08
N ARG A 390 -6.86 1.14 -1.19
CA ARG A 390 -6.38 0.08 -0.28
C ARG A 390 -5.81 0.64 1.01
N LEU A 391 -5.43 1.92 1.00
CA LEU A 391 -4.82 2.66 2.09
C LEU A 391 -3.46 2.06 2.50
N HIS A 392 -2.74 1.50 1.54
CA HIS A 392 -1.36 1.03 1.69
C HIS A 392 -0.67 1.04 0.32
N SER A 393 0.65 0.83 0.33
CA SER A 393 1.46 0.85 -0.87
C SER A 393 1.47 -0.47 -1.64
N TRP A 394 1.94 -0.42 -2.89
CA TRP A 394 2.32 -1.57 -3.70
C TRP A 394 3.79 -1.44 -4.08
N ALA A 395 4.53 -2.53 -3.89
CA ALA A 395 5.97 -2.60 -4.10
C ALA A 395 6.32 -2.96 -5.54
N SER A 396 5.66 -3.96 -6.10
CA SER A 396 5.83 -4.36 -7.50
C SER A 396 5.54 -3.21 -8.45
N GLY A 397 6.40 -2.96 -9.44
CA GLY A 397 6.23 -1.96 -10.49
C GLY A 397 5.52 -2.52 -11.72
N VAL A 398 6.09 -2.33 -12.92
CA VAL A 398 5.41 -2.67 -14.18
C VAL A 398 5.39 -4.17 -14.50
N THR A 399 6.07 -4.99 -13.71
CA THR A 399 6.05 -6.45 -13.86
C THR A 399 4.67 -7.01 -13.53
N GLU A 400 4.10 -7.77 -14.48
CA GLU A 400 2.83 -8.45 -14.32
C GLU A 400 2.99 -9.78 -13.60
N PHE A 401 2.14 -10.02 -12.61
CA PHE A 401 2.03 -11.30 -11.90
C PHE A 401 0.59 -11.80 -11.97
N ALA A 402 0.42 -13.12 -12.01
CA ALA A 402 -0.90 -13.75 -12.01
C ALA A 402 -1.74 -13.38 -10.77
N ASP A 403 -1.05 -13.09 -9.66
CA ASP A 403 -1.66 -12.70 -8.39
C ASP A 403 -1.79 -11.16 -8.20
N GLY A 404 -1.49 -10.41 -9.27
CA GLY A 404 -1.54 -8.96 -9.31
C GLY A 404 -0.38 -8.29 -8.56
N ARG A 405 -0.61 -7.07 -8.09
CA ARG A 405 0.37 -6.26 -7.37
C ARG A 405 0.65 -6.87 -5.99
N ASN A 406 1.87 -6.68 -5.48
CA ASN A 406 2.27 -7.17 -4.17
C ASN A 406 3.04 -6.15 -3.32
N GLN A 407 3.06 -6.39 -2.01
CA GLN A 407 3.87 -5.69 -1.01
C GLN A 407 4.34 -6.71 0.03
N GLU A 408 5.58 -6.57 0.49
CA GLU A 408 6.18 -7.42 1.53
C GLU A 408 6.46 -6.57 2.78
N SER A 409 7.45 -5.68 2.70
CA SER A 409 8.00 -4.91 3.83
C SER A 409 7.18 -3.66 4.14
N THR A 410 6.14 -3.81 4.95
CA THR A 410 5.27 -2.68 5.31
C THR A 410 5.98 -1.61 6.13
N SER A 411 6.92 -1.99 6.99
CA SER A 411 7.70 -1.06 7.79
C SER A 411 8.63 -0.18 6.95
N GLU A 412 9.07 -0.64 5.78
CA GLU A 412 9.83 0.20 4.84
C GLU A 412 8.94 1.20 4.09
N ALA A 413 7.70 0.82 3.74
CA ALA A 413 6.72 1.77 3.23
C ALA A 413 6.37 2.83 4.29
N VAL A 414 6.16 2.42 5.55
CA VAL A 414 5.99 3.33 6.70
C VAL A 414 7.19 4.26 6.84
N ASN A 415 8.41 3.73 6.74
CA ASN A 415 9.63 4.54 6.78
C ASN A 415 9.68 5.56 5.64
N ALA A 416 9.21 5.23 4.44
CA ALA A 416 9.20 6.16 3.30
C ALA A 416 8.36 7.41 3.56
N TYR A 417 7.12 7.23 4.03
CA TYR A 417 6.22 8.37 4.33
C TYR A 417 6.62 9.12 5.60
N TYR A 418 7.17 8.41 6.59
CA TYR A 418 7.78 9.04 7.77
C TYR A 418 8.95 9.93 7.37
N SER A 419 9.81 9.45 6.49
CA SER A 419 10.93 10.20 5.94
C SER A 419 10.47 11.41 5.14
N ALA A 420 9.42 11.27 4.31
CA ALA A 420 8.84 12.39 3.58
C ALA A 420 8.33 13.49 4.52
N ALA A 421 7.63 13.11 5.60
CA ALA A 421 7.18 14.06 6.61
C ALA A 421 8.35 14.75 7.32
N LEU A 422 9.42 14.01 7.65
CA LEU A 422 10.65 14.56 8.24
C LEU A 422 11.40 15.50 7.29
N VAL A 423 11.40 15.25 5.97
CA VAL A 423 11.89 16.21 4.98
C VAL A 423 11.07 17.49 5.07
N GLY A 424 9.73 17.38 5.13
CA GLY A 424 8.86 18.54 5.36
C GLY A 424 9.25 19.33 6.61
N VAL A 425 9.55 18.65 7.72
CA VAL A 425 10.01 19.29 8.96
C VAL A 425 11.36 19.98 8.76
N ALA A 426 12.34 19.31 8.15
CA ALA A 426 13.69 19.84 7.94
C ALA A 426 13.71 21.09 7.04
N TYR A 427 12.81 21.16 6.06
CA TYR A 427 12.72 22.27 5.11
C TYR A 427 11.65 23.31 5.46
N GLY A 428 10.89 23.11 6.55
CA GLY A 428 9.78 24.00 6.94
C GLY A 428 8.57 23.95 6.01
N ASP A 429 8.41 22.87 5.24
CA ASP A 429 7.31 22.67 4.29
C ASP A 429 6.11 22.02 4.98
N LYS A 430 5.19 22.86 5.46
CA LYS A 430 3.98 22.42 6.18
C LYS A 430 3.05 21.56 5.32
N SER A 431 3.00 21.80 4.02
CA SER A 431 2.17 21.02 3.10
C SER A 431 2.70 19.61 2.96
N LEU A 432 4.03 19.46 2.84
CA LEU A 432 4.69 18.15 2.82
C LEU A 432 4.55 17.42 4.17
N VAL A 433 4.67 18.13 5.31
CA VAL A 433 4.41 17.53 6.64
C VAL A 433 2.97 16.99 6.70
N SER A 434 1.98 17.78 6.29
CA SER A 434 0.57 17.38 6.30
C SER A 434 0.32 16.15 5.44
N ALA A 435 0.74 16.20 4.16
CA ALA A 435 0.54 15.10 3.23
C ALA A 435 1.31 13.84 3.63
N GLY A 436 2.58 13.99 4.02
CA GLY A 436 3.44 12.88 4.45
C GLY A 436 2.91 12.19 5.70
N SER A 437 2.49 12.97 6.71
CA SER A 437 1.90 12.42 7.94
C SER A 437 0.56 11.73 7.67
N THR A 438 -0.23 12.24 6.72
CA THR A 438 -1.51 11.64 6.33
C THR A 438 -1.29 10.30 5.64
N LEU A 439 -0.41 10.24 4.63
CA LEU A 439 -0.07 8.97 3.95
C LEU A 439 0.54 7.96 4.94
N LEU A 440 1.42 8.42 5.83
CA LEU A 440 2.00 7.61 6.89
C LEU A 440 0.95 6.97 7.80
N ALA A 441 -0.02 7.77 8.26
CA ALA A 441 -1.11 7.26 9.10
C ALA A 441 -1.97 6.22 8.37
N MET A 442 -2.21 6.41 7.07
CA MET A 442 -2.93 5.40 6.27
C MET A 442 -2.10 4.13 6.12
N GLU A 443 -0.82 4.23 5.75
CA GLU A 443 0.07 3.07 5.61
C GLU A 443 0.17 2.25 6.91
N ILE A 444 0.26 2.92 8.07
CA ILE A 444 0.23 2.25 9.38
C ILE A 444 -1.10 1.53 9.60
N LEU A 445 -2.23 2.20 9.37
CA LEU A 445 -3.55 1.60 9.55
C LEU A 445 -3.80 0.44 8.57
N GLY A 446 -3.35 0.58 7.31
CA GLY A 446 -3.35 -0.47 6.31
C GLY A 446 -2.52 -1.66 6.77
N THR A 447 -1.30 -1.43 7.25
CA THR A 447 -0.45 -2.49 7.81
C THR A 447 -1.10 -3.22 8.97
N GLN A 448 -1.62 -2.47 9.94
CA GLN A 448 -2.30 -3.02 11.12
C GLN A 448 -3.58 -3.79 10.76
N THR A 449 -4.21 -3.48 9.62
CA THR A 449 -5.41 -4.18 9.16
C THR A 449 -5.05 -5.42 8.33
N TRP A 450 -4.11 -5.29 7.39
CA TRP A 450 -3.88 -6.28 6.33
C TRP A 450 -2.66 -7.18 6.53
N TRP A 451 -1.77 -6.85 7.46
CA TRP A 451 -0.62 -7.68 7.82
C TRP A 451 -0.72 -8.24 9.23
N HIS A 452 -1.24 -7.49 10.19
CA HIS A 452 -1.33 -7.96 11.57
C HIS A 452 -2.50 -8.95 11.72
N VAL A 453 -2.18 -10.24 11.66
CA VAL A 453 -3.19 -11.30 11.70
C VAL A 453 -3.66 -11.51 13.14
N LYS A 454 -4.86 -11.00 13.42
CA LYS A 454 -5.59 -11.18 14.69
C LYS A 454 -6.75 -12.15 14.45
N ALA A 455 -6.83 -13.20 15.25
CA ALA A 455 -7.84 -14.24 15.06
C ALA A 455 -9.24 -13.75 15.44
N GLU A 456 -9.30 -12.88 16.45
CA GLU A 456 -10.49 -12.22 16.97
C GLU A 456 -11.18 -11.30 15.95
N ASP A 457 -10.44 -10.74 15.00
CA ASP A 457 -10.96 -9.84 13.97
C ASP A 457 -11.73 -10.59 12.86
N LYS A 458 -11.57 -11.93 12.77
CA LYS A 458 -12.19 -12.80 11.77
C LYS A 458 -11.98 -12.34 10.31
N LEU A 459 -10.91 -11.57 10.06
CA LEU A 459 -10.58 -11.05 8.74
C LEU A 459 -10.10 -12.15 7.79
N TYR A 460 -9.31 -13.08 8.32
CA TYR A 460 -8.78 -14.24 7.59
C TYR A 460 -9.52 -15.51 7.98
N ASN A 461 -9.47 -16.50 7.11
CA ASN A 461 -9.92 -17.86 7.42
C ASN A 461 -9.26 -18.36 8.72
N GLU A 462 -10.02 -19.06 9.56
CA GLU A 462 -9.58 -19.52 10.88
C GLU A 462 -8.30 -20.37 10.83
N GLU A 463 -8.13 -21.21 9.81
CA GLU A 463 -6.92 -22.03 9.65
C GLU A 463 -5.70 -21.16 9.36
N PHE A 464 -5.84 -20.14 8.50
CA PHE A 464 -4.77 -19.20 8.22
C PHE A 464 -4.41 -18.38 9.47
N ALA A 465 -5.41 -17.85 10.18
CA ALA A 465 -5.22 -17.03 11.38
C ALA A 465 -4.68 -17.82 12.58
N LYS A 466 -4.96 -19.13 12.66
CA LYS A 466 -4.38 -20.02 13.67
C LYS A 466 -2.89 -20.23 13.46
N ASN A 467 -2.46 -20.38 12.22
CA ASN A 467 -1.07 -20.72 11.88
C ASN A 467 -0.15 -19.50 11.71
N ASN A 468 -0.72 -18.32 11.49
CA ASN A 468 0.02 -17.10 11.17
C ASN A 468 -0.40 -15.94 12.09
N LYS A 469 0.58 -15.22 12.63
CA LYS A 469 0.36 -13.95 13.34
C LYS A 469 0.64 -12.71 12.49
N ILE A 470 1.25 -12.91 11.32
CA ILE A 470 1.60 -11.85 10.40
C ILE A 470 1.57 -12.37 8.95
N VAL A 471 1.07 -11.57 8.01
CA VAL A 471 1.18 -11.87 6.57
C VAL A 471 2.64 -11.67 6.13
N GLY A 472 3.14 -12.54 5.25
CA GLY A 472 4.43 -12.35 4.59
C GLY A 472 4.27 -11.37 3.44
N VAL A 473 4.06 -11.91 2.23
CA VAL A 473 3.73 -11.10 1.05
C VAL A 473 2.21 -11.00 0.88
N LEU A 474 1.70 -9.76 0.84
CA LEU A 474 0.33 -9.48 0.47
C LEU A 474 0.25 -9.26 -1.04
N TRP A 475 -0.67 -9.97 -1.69
CA TRP A 475 -0.96 -9.85 -3.11
C TRP A 475 -2.36 -9.28 -3.33
N SER A 476 -2.65 -8.85 -4.56
CA SER A 476 -3.98 -8.35 -4.91
C SER A 476 -5.08 -9.41 -4.72
N ASN A 477 -4.77 -10.68 -4.97
CA ASN A 477 -5.73 -11.80 -4.89
C ASN A 477 -5.29 -12.96 -3.96
N LYS A 478 -4.16 -12.81 -3.25
CA LYS A 478 -3.57 -13.86 -2.40
C LYS A 478 -2.97 -13.28 -1.11
N ARG A 479 -2.83 -14.13 -0.08
CA ARG A 479 -2.02 -13.88 1.11
C ARG A 479 -0.98 -14.98 1.25
N ASP A 480 0.29 -14.61 1.19
CA ASP A 480 1.39 -15.54 1.41
C ASP A 480 1.90 -15.45 2.86
N SER A 481 2.37 -16.58 3.36
CA SER A 481 3.06 -16.67 4.65
C SER A 481 4.57 -16.70 4.46
N GLY A 482 5.07 -17.06 3.28
CA GLY A 482 6.48 -16.93 2.92
C GLY A 482 6.87 -15.49 2.57
N LEU A 483 8.17 -15.30 2.40
CA LEU A 483 8.81 -14.10 1.90
C LEU A 483 9.46 -14.41 0.54
N TRP A 484 9.89 -13.37 -0.18
CA TRP A 484 10.63 -13.53 -1.44
C TRP A 484 11.93 -14.35 -1.29
N TRP A 485 12.52 -14.34 -0.09
CA TRP A 485 13.83 -14.93 0.21
C TRP A 485 13.83 -15.88 1.41
N ALA A 486 12.68 -16.09 2.07
CA ALA A 486 12.59 -16.97 3.23
C ALA A 486 11.28 -17.78 3.25
N PRO A 487 11.32 -19.04 3.75
CA PRO A 487 10.13 -19.88 3.83
C PRO A 487 9.19 -19.40 4.95
N ALA A 488 7.93 -19.84 4.88
CA ALA A 488 6.90 -19.57 5.89
C ALA A 488 7.28 -20.01 7.31
N THR A 489 8.20 -20.97 7.43
CA THR A 489 8.74 -21.49 8.70
C THR A 489 9.74 -20.52 9.37
N CYS A 490 10.34 -19.58 8.63
CA CYS A 490 11.21 -18.56 9.21
C CYS A 490 10.37 -17.44 9.86
N ARG A 491 9.79 -17.70 11.02
CA ARG A 491 8.95 -16.71 11.74
C ARG A 491 9.72 -15.45 12.11
N GLU A 492 11.00 -15.58 12.45
CA GLU A 492 11.86 -14.44 12.76
C GLU A 492 12.14 -13.54 11.55
N CYS A 493 12.28 -14.12 10.35
CA CYS A 493 12.38 -13.37 9.10
C CYS A 493 11.09 -12.58 8.84
N ARG A 494 9.94 -13.27 9.00
CA ARG A 494 8.60 -12.70 8.76
C ARG A 494 8.24 -11.60 9.74
N LEU A 495 8.65 -11.70 11.01
CA LEU A 495 8.52 -10.61 11.96
C LEU A 495 9.49 -9.49 11.61
N GLY A 496 10.77 -9.83 11.42
CA GLY A 496 11.84 -8.87 11.25
C GLY A 496 11.66 -7.95 10.05
N ILE A 497 11.21 -8.49 8.91
CA ILE A 497 10.95 -7.70 7.69
C ILE A 497 9.82 -6.67 7.88
N GLN A 498 8.91 -6.90 8.83
CA GLN A 498 7.81 -5.97 9.16
C GLN A 498 8.16 -5.00 10.30
N VAL A 499 9.38 -5.08 10.84
CA VAL A 499 9.87 -4.18 11.91
C VAL A 499 10.97 -3.27 11.40
N LEU A 500 11.83 -3.75 10.49
CA LEU A 500 12.92 -2.93 9.96
C LEU A 500 12.41 -1.87 8.97
N PRO A 501 12.95 -0.64 8.98
CA PRO A 501 13.93 -0.13 9.93
C PRO A 501 13.30 0.26 11.28
N LEU A 502 14.01 -0.04 12.37
CA LEU A 502 13.59 0.33 13.71
C LEU A 502 13.81 1.83 13.96
N SER A 503 12.73 2.58 14.13
CA SER A 503 12.72 4.04 14.28
C SER A 503 11.60 4.48 15.24
N PRO A 504 11.49 5.78 15.62
CA PRO A 504 10.43 6.23 16.53
C PRO A 504 9.02 5.83 16.08
N ILE A 505 8.73 5.90 14.78
CA ILE A 505 7.40 5.60 14.24
C ILE A 505 7.01 4.12 14.37
N THR A 506 7.98 3.21 14.56
CA THR A 506 7.73 1.79 14.82
C THR A 506 6.85 1.60 16.08
N GLU A 507 6.88 2.54 17.03
CA GLU A 507 6.01 2.51 18.22
C GLU A 507 4.53 2.62 17.85
N THR A 508 4.20 3.52 16.92
CA THR A 508 2.84 3.69 16.42
C THR A 508 2.41 2.48 15.58
N LEU A 509 3.33 1.92 14.78
CA LEU A 509 3.06 0.73 13.97
C LEU A 509 2.67 -0.48 14.83
N PHE A 510 3.37 -0.67 15.95
CA PHE A 510 3.17 -1.78 16.89
C PHE A 510 2.55 -1.31 18.22
N SER A 511 1.57 -0.40 18.17
CA SER A 511 0.97 0.20 19.37
C SER A 511 0.10 -0.75 20.20
N ASP A 512 -0.34 -1.87 19.63
CA ASP A 512 -1.12 -2.90 20.32
C ASP A 512 -0.20 -3.89 21.05
N ALA A 513 0.05 -3.63 22.33
CA ALA A 513 0.93 -4.47 23.16
C ALA A 513 0.43 -5.94 23.28
N GLY A 514 -0.89 -6.18 23.22
CA GLY A 514 -1.45 -7.53 23.27
C GLY A 514 -1.12 -8.32 22.00
N TYR A 515 -1.32 -7.70 20.83
CA TYR A 515 -0.90 -8.26 19.56
C TYR A 515 0.62 -8.50 19.51
N VAL A 516 1.42 -7.50 19.92
CA VAL A 516 2.89 -7.60 19.93
C VAL A 516 3.36 -8.77 20.78
N LYS A 517 2.81 -8.94 21.98
CA LYS A 517 3.14 -10.08 22.84
C LYS A 517 2.86 -11.41 22.14
N GLY A 518 1.67 -11.58 21.56
CA GLY A 518 1.32 -12.79 20.83
C GLY A 518 2.20 -13.07 19.60
N LEU A 519 2.60 -12.01 18.88
CA LEU A 519 3.51 -12.11 17.73
C LEU A 519 4.93 -12.52 18.16
N VAL A 520 5.45 -11.94 19.24
CA VAL A 520 6.76 -12.29 19.80
C VAL A 520 6.76 -13.73 20.31
N GLU A 521 5.77 -14.13 21.11
CA GLU A 521 5.64 -15.51 21.62
C GLU A 521 5.54 -16.55 20.49
N TRP A 522 4.85 -16.22 19.40
CA TRP A 522 4.78 -17.07 18.22
C TRP A 522 6.14 -17.19 17.49
N THR A 523 6.99 -16.17 17.56
CA THR A 523 8.29 -16.09 16.88
C THR A 523 9.43 -16.70 17.68
N LEU A 524 9.43 -16.60 19.02
CA LEU A 524 10.51 -17.04 19.91
C LEU A 524 11.06 -18.46 19.60
N PRO A 525 10.22 -19.48 19.32
CA PRO A 525 10.72 -20.83 19.03
C PRO A 525 11.53 -20.95 17.74
N SER A 526 11.45 -19.97 16.84
CA SER A 526 12.13 -19.95 15.53
C SER A 526 13.39 -19.09 15.51
N LEU A 527 13.84 -18.58 16.67
CA LEU A 527 14.98 -17.67 16.72
C LEU A 527 16.31 -18.38 16.42
N SER A 528 16.97 -17.98 15.32
CA SER A 528 18.24 -18.57 14.89
C SER A 528 19.27 -17.49 14.49
N SER A 529 18.87 -16.47 13.73
CA SER A 529 19.75 -15.41 13.22
C SER A 529 19.93 -14.26 14.22
N GLU A 530 21.17 -13.82 14.44
CA GLU A 530 21.45 -12.67 15.32
C GLU A 530 20.78 -11.38 14.85
N ALA A 531 20.75 -11.11 13.54
CA ALA A 531 20.12 -9.92 12.98
C ALA A 531 18.61 -9.85 13.31
N TRP A 532 17.89 -10.97 13.09
CA TRP A 532 16.44 -11.05 13.28
C TRP A 532 16.03 -11.15 14.75
N LYS A 533 16.88 -11.73 15.61
CA LYS A 533 16.72 -11.70 17.07
C LYS A 533 16.59 -10.26 17.59
N GLY A 534 17.40 -9.33 17.07
CA GLY A 534 17.34 -7.92 17.46
C GLY A 534 15.96 -7.30 17.29
N MET A 535 15.29 -7.53 16.15
CA MET A 535 13.94 -7.01 15.89
C MET A 535 12.88 -7.66 16.77
N THR A 536 13.00 -8.97 17.01
CA THR A 536 12.11 -9.69 17.92
C THR A 536 12.24 -9.16 19.36
N TYR A 537 13.46 -8.93 19.83
CA TYR A 537 13.70 -8.36 21.17
C TYR A 537 13.30 -6.89 21.27
N ALA A 538 13.41 -6.12 20.20
CA ALA A 538 12.86 -4.75 20.16
C ALA A 538 11.35 -4.77 20.43
N LEU A 539 10.60 -5.65 19.76
CA LEU A 539 9.18 -5.83 20.02
C LEU A 539 8.89 -6.41 21.41
N GLN A 540 9.71 -7.33 21.92
CA GLN A 540 9.61 -7.81 23.30
C GLN A 540 9.65 -6.65 24.32
N GLY A 541 10.46 -5.63 24.05
CA GLY A 541 10.59 -4.44 24.90
C GLY A 541 9.31 -3.61 25.05
N VAL A 542 8.31 -3.81 24.19
CA VAL A 542 7.00 -3.14 24.29
C VAL A 542 6.23 -3.60 25.54
N TYR A 543 6.42 -4.85 25.98
CA TYR A 543 5.71 -5.42 27.13
C TYR A 543 6.62 -5.97 28.24
N ASP A 544 7.89 -6.28 27.93
CA ASP A 544 8.87 -6.79 28.89
C ASP A 544 10.26 -6.19 28.62
N LYS A 545 10.44 -4.96 29.12
CA LYS A 545 11.68 -4.16 29.00
C LYS A 545 12.90 -4.88 29.59
N GLN A 546 12.75 -5.54 30.74
CA GLN A 546 13.86 -6.12 31.47
C GLN A 546 14.44 -7.33 30.74
N THR A 547 13.60 -8.26 30.30
CA THR A 547 14.03 -9.44 29.55
C THR A 547 14.60 -9.05 28.19
N ALA A 548 13.92 -8.14 27.48
CA ALA A 548 14.38 -7.65 26.18
C ALA A 548 15.79 -7.02 26.27
N LEU A 549 16.04 -6.19 27.29
CA LEU A 549 17.35 -5.57 27.51
C LEU A 549 18.46 -6.60 27.76
N GLN A 550 18.18 -7.63 28.57
CA GLN A 550 19.12 -8.72 28.81
C GLN A 550 19.44 -9.49 27.53
N ASN A 551 18.43 -9.75 26.70
CA ASN A 551 18.59 -10.43 25.42
C ASN A 551 19.40 -9.60 24.43
N ILE A 552 19.11 -8.30 24.32
CA ILE A 552 19.82 -7.36 23.44
C ILE A 552 21.30 -7.26 23.80
N ARG A 553 21.64 -7.22 25.09
CA ARG A 553 23.05 -7.20 25.57
C ARG A 553 23.84 -8.46 25.21
N ARG A 554 23.17 -9.57 24.90
CA ARG A 554 23.79 -10.85 24.52
C ARG A 554 23.93 -11.04 23.01
N LEU A 555 23.36 -10.15 22.21
CA LEU A 555 23.46 -10.21 20.75
C LEU A 555 24.92 -10.07 20.31
N LYS A 556 25.29 -10.85 19.29
CA LYS A 556 26.63 -10.88 18.69
C LYS A 556 26.67 -10.26 17.29
N GLY A 557 25.50 -9.93 16.73
CA GLY A 557 25.36 -9.33 15.41
C GLY A 557 24.03 -8.59 15.29
N PHE A 558 23.92 -7.77 14.24
CA PHE A 558 22.77 -6.91 13.99
C PHE A 558 22.44 -6.91 12.49
N ASP A 559 21.19 -6.60 12.15
CA ASP A 559 20.82 -6.23 10.78
C ASP A 559 21.71 -5.07 10.29
N ASP A 560 22.03 -5.05 9.00
CA ASP A 560 22.93 -4.07 8.39
C ASP A 560 22.41 -2.62 8.52
N GLY A 561 21.09 -2.44 8.47
CA GLY A 561 20.38 -1.18 8.72
C GLY A 561 20.15 -0.85 10.19
N ASN A 562 20.61 -1.69 11.13
CA ASN A 562 20.42 -1.50 12.56
C ASN A 562 21.75 -1.51 13.34
N SER A 563 21.69 -1.17 14.63
CA SER A 563 22.86 -1.09 15.50
C SER A 563 22.54 -1.47 16.94
N PHE A 564 23.57 -1.81 17.71
CA PHE A 564 23.41 -2.03 19.15
C PHE A 564 22.88 -0.78 19.84
N THR A 565 23.41 0.38 19.46
CA THR A 565 22.98 1.69 19.95
C THR A 565 21.49 1.91 19.76
N ASN A 566 20.96 1.61 18.58
CA ASN A 566 19.53 1.81 18.29
C ASN A 566 18.63 0.85 19.07
N LEU A 567 19.05 -0.40 19.28
CA LEU A 567 18.31 -1.35 20.12
C LEU A 567 18.30 -0.91 21.60
N LEU A 568 19.43 -0.45 22.13
CA LEU A 568 19.49 0.10 23.49
C LEU A 568 18.61 1.34 23.63
N TRP A 569 18.71 2.29 22.70
CA TRP A 569 17.85 3.47 22.68
C TRP A 569 16.37 3.09 22.65
N TRP A 570 16.00 2.14 21.77
CA TRP A 570 14.62 1.70 21.64
C TRP A 570 14.09 1.17 22.96
N ILE A 571 14.78 0.23 23.61
CA ILE A 571 14.33 -0.35 24.87
C ILE A 571 14.26 0.70 25.99
N HIS A 572 15.29 1.55 26.09
CA HIS A 572 15.37 2.55 27.16
C HIS A 572 14.32 3.66 27.04
N SER A 573 13.77 3.88 25.84
CA SER A 573 12.72 4.87 25.57
C SER A 573 11.27 4.34 25.66
N ARG A 574 11.08 3.10 26.15
CA ARG A 574 9.74 2.51 26.39
C ARG A 574 9.30 2.61 27.83
#